data_AF-A0A846EAW2-F1
#
_entry.id   AF-A0A846EAW2-F1
#
_cell.length_a   1.000
_cell.length_b   1.000
_cell.length_c   1.000
_cell.angle_alpha   90.00
_cell.angle_beta   90.00
_cell.angle_gamma   90.00
#
_symmetry.space_group_name_H-M   'P 1'
#
loop_
_entity.id
_entity.type
_entity.pdbx_description
1 polymer ?
#
loop_
_entity_poly.entity_id
_entity_poly.type
_entity_poly.pdbx_seq_one_letter_code
_entity_poly.pdbx_strand_id
1 'polypeptide(L)'
;FDVTPIVDGYHGDTSKTFFVGTPSPTAKKLVEVTEECLRRGIAAVKPNSKIGDIGAAIQEYAEANGFSVVQDFVGHGISRVFHTAPQIPHYGTRGKGKRLRPGMVFTIEPMINEGTWEVEVLEDKWTAVTRDRKLSAQFEHTIAVTESGVEILTLREAETYSLTA
;
A
#
# COMPACT_ATOMS: atom_id res chain seq x y z
N PHE A 1 1.03 -12.15 -4.88
CA PHE A 1 2.48 -12.33 -5.01
C PHE A 1 3.13 -10.99 -4.77
N ASP A 2 4.26 -11.02 -4.07
CA ASP A 2 5.07 -9.86 -3.70
C ASP A 2 6.51 -10.13 -4.16
N VAL A 3 7.12 -9.16 -4.83
CA VAL A 3 8.33 -9.38 -5.64
C VAL A 3 9.29 -8.19 -5.54
N THR A 4 10.45 -8.45 -4.95
CA THR A 4 11.52 -7.45 -4.80
C THR A 4 12.83 -7.87 -5.49
N PRO A 5 13.08 -7.50 -6.76
CA PRO A 5 14.40 -7.66 -7.37
C PRO A 5 15.44 -6.67 -6.81
N ILE A 6 16.72 -7.03 -6.98
CA ILE A 6 17.86 -6.12 -6.79
C ILE A 6 18.69 -6.03 -8.08
N VAL A 7 18.91 -4.81 -8.57
CA VAL A 7 19.71 -4.53 -9.78
C VAL A 7 20.63 -3.35 -9.49
N ASP A 8 21.93 -3.49 -9.78
CA ASP A 8 22.97 -2.47 -9.53
C ASP A 8 22.94 -1.89 -8.11
N GLY A 9 22.59 -2.74 -7.14
CA GLY A 9 22.49 -2.39 -5.73
C GLY A 9 21.23 -1.61 -5.34
N TYR A 10 20.25 -1.44 -6.22
CA TYR A 10 18.93 -0.85 -5.91
C TYR A 10 17.84 -1.92 -5.88
N HIS A 11 16.96 -1.81 -4.90
CA HIS A 11 15.75 -2.63 -4.78
C HIS A 11 14.58 -1.93 -5.49
N GLY A 12 13.74 -2.70 -6.18
CA GLY A 12 12.42 -2.28 -6.62
C GLY A 12 11.39 -3.24 -6.07
N ASP A 13 10.20 -2.75 -5.72
CA ASP A 13 9.22 -3.56 -4.99
C ASP A 13 7.78 -3.35 -5.45
N THR A 14 7.04 -4.46 -5.56
CA THR A 14 5.64 -4.46 -5.98
C THR A 14 4.97 -5.80 -5.70
N SER A 15 3.68 -5.70 -5.40
CA SER A 15 2.81 -6.83 -5.18
C SER A 15 1.46 -6.68 -5.89
N LYS A 16 0.79 -7.82 -6.07
CA LYS A 16 -0.58 -7.90 -6.58
C LYS A 16 -1.30 -9.12 -6.02
N THR A 17 -2.58 -8.93 -5.71
CA THR A 17 -3.50 -10.03 -5.44
C THR A 17 -4.13 -10.55 -6.74
N PHE A 18 -4.27 -11.86 -6.88
CA PHE A 18 -4.83 -12.51 -8.05
C PHE A 18 -5.96 -13.45 -7.66
N PHE A 19 -6.93 -13.62 -8.56
CA PHE A 19 -7.95 -14.66 -8.42
C PHE A 19 -7.46 -15.98 -9.04
N VAL A 20 -7.64 -17.08 -8.32
CA VAL A 20 -7.45 -18.43 -8.84
C VAL A 20 -8.84 -19.04 -9.06
N GLY A 21 -9.27 -19.11 -10.32
CA GLY A 21 -10.65 -19.48 -10.66
C GLY A 21 -11.65 -18.35 -10.44
N THR A 22 -12.90 -18.70 -10.12
CA THR A 22 -13.99 -17.73 -9.91
C THR A 22 -14.09 -17.33 -8.43
N PRO A 23 -13.86 -16.06 -8.07
CA PRO A 23 -13.94 -15.61 -6.68
C PRO A 23 -15.39 -15.50 -6.20
N SER A 24 -15.58 -15.54 -4.87
CA SER A 24 -16.84 -15.14 -4.26
C SER A 24 -17.08 -13.63 -4.43
N PRO A 25 -18.34 -13.13 -4.33
CA PRO A 25 -18.62 -11.70 -4.40
C PRO A 25 -17.83 -10.87 -3.36
N THR A 26 -17.69 -11.39 -2.14
CA THR A 26 -16.92 -10.74 -1.07
C THR A 26 -15.43 -10.68 -1.40
N ALA A 27 -14.83 -11.78 -1.86
CA ALA A 27 -13.42 -11.82 -2.24
C ALA A 27 -13.13 -10.87 -3.41
N LYS A 28 -14.05 -10.83 -4.40
CA LYS A 28 -13.94 -9.89 -5.52
C LYS A 28 -13.97 -8.44 -5.03
N LYS A 29 -14.94 -8.08 -4.19
CA LYS A 29 -15.06 -6.73 -3.61
C LYS A 29 -13.83 -6.36 -2.78
N LEU A 30 -13.30 -7.28 -1.97
CA LEU A 30 -12.10 -7.06 -1.16
C LEU A 30 -10.91 -6.66 -2.03
N VAL A 31 -10.64 -7.43 -3.09
CA VAL A 31 -9.52 -7.17 -4.00
C VAL A 31 -9.71 -5.83 -4.73
N GLU A 32 -10.91 -5.54 -5.23
CA GLU A 32 -11.22 -4.27 -5.90
C GLU A 32 -11.04 -3.06 -4.97
N VAL A 33 -11.51 -3.17 -3.72
CA VAL A 33 -11.36 -2.09 -2.73
C VAL A 33 -9.90 -1.91 -2.32
N THR A 34 -9.13 -2.99 -2.22
CA THR A 34 -7.70 -2.93 -1.88
C THR A 34 -6.90 -2.23 -2.98
N GLU A 35 -7.17 -2.55 -4.25
CA GLU A 35 -6.53 -1.89 -5.38
C GLU A 35 -6.88 -0.39 -5.42
N GLU A 36 -8.14 -0.03 -5.18
CA GLU A 36 -8.55 1.38 -5.10
C GLU A 36 -7.99 2.11 -3.86
N CYS A 37 -7.77 1.41 -2.74
CA CYS A 37 -7.05 1.96 -1.59
C CYS A 37 -5.63 2.37 -1.98
N LEU A 38 -4.89 1.50 -2.68
CA LEU A 38 -3.55 1.83 -3.20
C LEU A 38 -3.61 3.08 -4.09
N ARG A 39 -4.56 3.14 -5.03
CA ARG A 39 -4.74 4.28 -5.94
C ARG A 39 -4.99 5.58 -5.18
N ARG A 40 -5.84 5.56 -4.16
CA ARG A 40 -6.15 6.73 -3.32
C ARG A 40 -4.97 7.14 -2.45
N GLY A 41 -4.23 6.18 -1.91
CA GLY A 41 -3.00 6.42 -1.18
C GLY A 41 -1.97 7.15 -2.05
N ILE A 42 -1.75 6.66 -3.28
CA ILE A 42 -0.85 7.30 -4.25
C ILE A 42 -1.35 8.69 -4.64
N ALA A 43 -2.66 8.87 -4.89
CA ALA A 43 -3.23 10.18 -5.23
C ALA A 43 -3.10 11.23 -4.12
N ALA A 44 -2.92 10.82 -2.86
CA ALA A 44 -2.63 11.72 -1.75
C ALA A 44 -1.17 12.22 -1.75
N VAL A 45 -0.28 11.57 -2.50
CA VAL A 45 1.14 11.94 -2.58
C VAL A 45 1.32 13.16 -3.48
N LYS A 46 1.82 14.23 -2.88
CA LYS A 46 2.29 15.43 -3.59
C LYS A 46 3.34 16.17 -2.76
N PRO A 47 4.16 17.03 -3.37
CA PRO A 47 5.06 17.91 -2.64
C PRO A 47 4.36 18.62 -1.49
N ASN A 48 4.99 18.62 -0.31
CA ASN A 48 4.50 19.24 0.91
C ASN A 48 3.29 18.61 1.60
N SER A 49 2.66 17.58 1.01
CA SER A 49 1.68 16.74 1.73
C SER A 49 2.34 15.99 2.89
N LYS A 50 1.53 15.33 3.72
CA LYS A 50 1.98 14.64 4.92
C LYS A 50 1.73 13.14 4.81
N ILE A 51 2.59 12.33 5.44
CA ILE A 51 2.43 10.86 5.46
C ILE A 51 1.03 10.44 5.93
N GLY A 52 0.46 11.12 6.93
CA GLY A 52 -0.89 10.83 7.43
C GLY A 52 -2.01 11.07 6.41
N ASP A 53 -1.76 11.85 5.34
CA ASP A 53 -2.72 12.01 4.24
C ASP A 53 -2.90 10.71 3.44
N ILE A 54 -1.81 9.93 3.28
CA ILE A 54 -1.83 8.62 2.60
C ILE A 54 -2.69 7.65 3.39
N GLY A 55 -2.37 7.48 4.68
CA GLY A 55 -3.09 6.57 5.55
C GLY A 55 -4.57 6.95 5.73
N ALA A 56 -4.88 8.23 5.87
CA ALA A 56 -6.27 8.68 5.93
C ALA A 56 -7.05 8.38 4.64
N ALA A 57 -6.44 8.60 3.47
CA ALA A 57 -7.10 8.33 2.18
C ALA A 57 -7.42 6.84 1.98
N ILE A 58 -6.52 5.95 2.42
CA ILE A 58 -6.72 4.51 2.40
C ILE A 58 -7.80 4.10 3.40
N GLN A 59 -7.63 4.48 4.66
CA GLN A 59 -8.51 4.08 5.76
C GLN A 59 -9.96 4.52 5.54
N GLU A 60 -10.19 5.78 5.16
CA GLU A 60 -11.53 6.29 4.90
C GLU A 60 -12.25 5.47 3.81
N TYR A 61 -11.53 5.02 2.78
CA TYR A 61 -12.14 4.24 1.70
C TYR A 61 -12.37 2.77 2.08
N ALA A 62 -11.41 2.14 2.75
CA ALA A 62 -11.55 0.76 3.23
C ALA A 62 -12.72 0.62 4.21
N GLU A 63 -12.77 1.49 5.22
CA GLU A 63 -13.79 1.46 6.28
C GLU A 63 -15.19 1.79 5.73
N ALA A 64 -15.31 2.76 4.81
CA ALA A 64 -16.58 3.05 4.14
C ALA A 64 -17.12 1.86 3.33
N ASN A 65 -16.26 0.92 2.94
CA ASN A 65 -16.64 -0.30 2.23
C ASN A 65 -16.89 -1.50 3.14
N GLY A 66 -16.75 -1.33 4.46
CA GLY A 66 -16.95 -2.38 5.46
C GLY A 66 -15.73 -3.28 5.68
N PHE A 67 -14.53 -2.81 5.30
CA PHE A 67 -13.27 -3.51 5.52
C PHE A 67 -12.40 -2.76 6.53
N SER A 68 -11.33 -3.40 7.00
CA SER A 68 -10.37 -2.78 7.93
C SER A 68 -8.96 -2.76 7.36
N VAL A 69 -8.11 -1.90 7.91
CA VAL A 69 -6.72 -1.71 7.46
C VAL A 69 -5.78 -2.28 8.50
N VAL A 70 -4.87 -3.18 8.08
CA VAL A 70 -3.82 -3.73 8.96
C VAL A 70 -2.95 -2.60 9.51
N GLN A 71 -2.54 -2.70 10.79
CA GLN A 71 -1.78 -1.64 11.46
C GLN A 71 -0.33 -2.00 11.79
N ASP A 72 -0.01 -3.30 11.81
CA ASP A 72 1.28 -3.85 12.19
C ASP A 72 2.33 -3.76 11.07
N PHE A 73 1.88 -3.76 9.81
CA PHE A 73 2.71 -3.66 8.62
C PHE A 73 2.41 -2.35 7.87
N VAL A 74 3.46 -1.74 7.32
CA VAL A 74 3.42 -0.40 6.74
C VAL A 74 4.33 -0.35 5.54
N GLY A 75 4.09 0.58 4.61
CA GLY A 75 5.03 0.84 3.55
C GLY A 75 6.35 1.39 4.07
N HIS A 76 7.38 1.40 3.23
CA HIS A 76 8.74 1.73 3.64
C HIS A 76 9.48 2.55 2.59
N GLY A 77 10.48 3.31 3.04
CA GLY A 77 11.49 3.85 2.15
C GLY A 77 12.26 2.71 1.51
N ILE A 78 12.60 2.86 0.23
CA ILE A 78 13.30 1.84 -0.55
C ILE A 78 14.30 2.51 -1.50
N SER A 79 15.52 1.96 -1.56
CA SER A 79 16.57 2.38 -2.49
C SER A 79 17.67 1.31 -2.53
N ARG A 80 18.89 1.62 -2.08
CA ARG A 80 19.96 0.63 -1.87
C ARG A 80 19.79 -0.17 -0.58
N VAL A 81 18.88 0.26 0.27
CA VAL A 81 18.42 -0.46 1.46
C VAL A 81 17.00 -0.91 1.17
N PHE A 82 16.71 -2.18 1.41
CA PHE A 82 15.41 -2.78 1.14
C PHE A 82 14.30 -2.07 1.95
N HIS A 83 14.36 -2.14 3.28
CA HIS A 83 13.44 -1.44 4.17
C HIS A 83 14.17 -0.32 4.93
N THR A 84 13.79 0.94 4.71
CA THR A 84 14.34 2.10 5.42
C THR A 84 13.28 3.17 5.68
N ALA A 85 13.66 4.28 6.31
CA ALA A 85 12.77 5.41 6.51
C ALA A 85 12.38 6.08 5.17
N PRO A 86 11.17 6.65 5.06
CA PRO A 86 10.12 6.71 6.08
C PRO A 86 9.30 5.41 6.18
N GLN A 87 8.68 5.19 7.35
CA GLN A 87 7.53 4.29 7.43
C GLN A 87 6.29 5.00 6.90
N ILE A 88 5.45 4.28 6.17
CA ILE A 88 4.23 4.78 5.51
C ILE A 88 3.03 3.96 6.02
N PRO A 89 2.46 4.32 7.18
CA PRO A 89 1.24 3.68 7.67
C PRO A 89 0.08 3.86 6.68
N HIS A 90 -0.71 2.80 6.50
CA HIS A 90 -1.91 2.82 5.64
C HIS A 90 -3.18 3.27 6.37
N TYR A 91 -3.01 3.71 7.62
CA TYR A 91 -4.03 4.32 8.48
C TYR A 91 -3.49 5.66 9.01
N GLY A 92 -4.38 6.57 9.41
CA GLY A 92 -3.93 7.81 10.03
C GLY A 92 -4.88 8.98 9.92
N THR A 93 -4.34 10.16 10.22
CA THR A 93 -5.09 11.42 10.25
C THR A 93 -4.50 12.41 9.25
N ARG A 94 -5.37 13.02 8.43
CA ARG A 94 -5.00 14.05 7.45
C ARG A 94 -4.17 15.17 8.09
N GLY A 95 -3.12 15.61 7.38
CA GLY A 95 -2.21 16.67 7.80
C GLY A 95 -1.22 16.28 8.91
N LYS A 96 -1.20 15.02 9.38
CA LYS A 96 -0.27 14.55 10.42
C LYS A 96 0.94 13.81 9.86
N GLY A 97 2.02 13.76 10.63
CA GLY A 97 3.25 13.06 10.25
C GLY A 97 4.26 13.92 9.49
N LYS A 98 5.31 13.26 8.99
CA LYS A 98 6.41 13.91 8.25
C LYS A 98 5.91 14.44 6.91
N ARG A 99 6.56 15.51 6.44
CA ARG A 99 6.27 16.14 5.15
C ARG A 99 6.95 15.37 4.03
N LEU A 100 6.22 15.10 2.95
CA LEU A 100 6.76 14.53 1.72
C LEU A 100 7.51 15.60 0.93
N ARG A 101 8.67 15.24 0.41
CA ARG A 101 9.56 16.11 -0.36
C ARG A 101 9.94 15.43 -1.67
N PRO A 102 10.14 16.20 -2.75
CA PRO A 102 10.71 15.68 -3.99
C PRO A 102 11.99 14.86 -3.74
N GLY A 103 12.15 13.76 -4.47
CA GLY A 103 13.26 12.82 -4.35
C GLY A 103 13.07 11.73 -3.28
N MET A 104 12.00 11.76 -2.49
CA MET A 104 11.65 10.65 -1.61
C MET A 104 11.12 9.47 -2.45
N VAL A 105 11.64 8.27 -2.19
CA VAL A 105 11.20 7.01 -2.81
C VAL A 105 10.75 6.05 -1.71
N PHE A 106 9.54 5.52 -1.84
CA PHE A 106 8.94 4.63 -0.84
C PHE A 106 7.83 3.77 -1.47
N THR A 107 7.38 2.75 -0.74
CA THR A 107 6.27 1.89 -1.11
C THR A 107 4.97 2.40 -0.49
N ILE A 108 3.87 2.21 -1.21
CA ILE A 108 2.51 2.22 -0.67
C ILE A 108 1.95 0.83 -0.94
N GLU A 109 1.57 0.11 0.10
CA GLU A 109 1.33 -1.35 0.06
C GLU A 109 0.16 -1.79 0.97
N PRO A 110 -1.03 -1.16 0.89
CA PRO A 110 -2.10 -1.38 1.85
C PRO A 110 -2.56 -2.84 1.90
N MET A 111 -2.59 -3.38 3.11
CA MET A 111 -3.21 -4.66 3.42
C MET A 111 -4.60 -4.41 4.02
N ILE A 112 -5.64 -4.86 3.32
CA ILE A 112 -7.03 -4.66 3.69
C ILE A 112 -7.66 -5.99 4.06
N ASN A 113 -8.32 -6.04 5.21
CA ASN A 113 -8.94 -7.25 5.76
C ASN A 113 -10.47 -7.20 5.60
N GLU A 114 -11.07 -8.35 5.33
CA GLU A 114 -12.52 -8.54 5.35
C GLU A 114 -13.12 -8.31 6.76
N GLY A 115 -12.35 -8.65 7.79
CA GLY A 115 -12.77 -8.60 9.19
C GLY A 115 -12.09 -7.49 9.98
N THR A 116 -11.53 -7.85 11.13
CA THR A 116 -10.76 -6.95 12.00
C THR A 116 -9.37 -6.65 11.43
N TRP A 117 -8.75 -5.55 11.89
CA TRP A 117 -7.41 -5.17 11.45
C TRP A 117 -6.30 -6.02 12.08
N GLU A 118 -6.64 -6.75 13.15
CA GLU A 118 -5.68 -7.50 13.95
C GLU A 118 -5.08 -8.67 13.16
N VAL A 119 -3.76 -8.81 13.26
CA VAL A 119 -3.01 -9.90 12.67
C VAL A 119 -2.25 -10.68 13.76
N GLU A 120 -1.92 -11.93 13.46
CA GLU A 120 -0.98 -12.73 14.23
C GLU A 120 0.12 -13.27 13.31
N VAL A 121 1.35 -13.29 13.81
CA VAL A 121 2.49 -13.93 13.12
C VAL A 121 2.60 -15.36 13.63
N LEU A 122 2.59 -16.32 12.71
CA LEU A 122 2.64 -17.74 13.03
C LEU A 122 4.00 -18.18 13.61
N GLU A 123 4.09 -19.45 14.00
CA GLU A 123 5.28 -20.02 14.62
C GLU A 123 6.53 -19.97 13.74
N ASP A 124 6.34 -19.96 12.41
CA ASP A 124 7.41 -19.81 11.41
C ASP A 124 8.07 -18.42 11.42
N LYS A 125 7.51 -17.46 12.19
CA LYS A 125 7.98 -16.08 12.35
C LYS A 125 7.88 -15.21 11.09
N TRP A 126 7.12 -15.65 10.09
CA TRP A 126 6.96 -14.95 8.81
C TRP A 126 5.52 -14.83 8.38
N THR A 127 4.76 -15.91 8.45
CA THR A 127 3.39 -15.94 7.94
C THR A 127 2.51 -15.09 8.85
N ALA A 128 2.07 -13.95 8.35
CA ALA A 128 1.05 -13.13 8.99
C ALA A 128 -0.34 -13.56 8.51
N VAL A 129 -1.26 -13.76 9.46
CA VAL A 129 -2.66 -14.10 9.18
C VAL A 129 -3.57 -13.18 9.97
N THR A 130 -4.77 -12.94 9.45
CA THR A 130 -5.81 -12.23 10.20
C THR A 130 -6.18 -13.02 11.45
N ARG A 131 -6.34 -12.32 12.58
CA ARG A 131 -6.67 -12.98 13.87
C ARG A 131 -8.03 -13.68 13.85
N ASP A 132 -8.97 -13.16 13.06
CA ASP A 132 -10.29 -13.77 12.83
C ASP A 132 -10.34 -14.75 11.65
N ARG A 133 -9.18 -15.00 11.01
CA ARG A 133 -9.00 -15.95 9.89
C ARG A 133 -9.83 -15.64 8.64
N LYS A 134 -10.35 -14.42 8.52
CA LYS A 134 -11.00 -13.94 7.29
C LYS A 134 -10.00 -13.49 6.23
N LEU A 135 -10.47 -13.24 5.02
CA LEU A 135 -9.61 -12.89 3.89
C LEU A 135 -8.90 -11.55 4.10
N SER A 136 -7.70 -11.44 3.52
CA SER A 136 -6.93 -10.20 3.39
C SER A 136 -6.42 -10.11 1.94
N ALA A 137 -6.26 -8.89 1.43
CA ALA A 137 -5.70 -8.62 0.11
C ALA A 137 -4.69 -7.46 0.20
N GLN A 138 -3.73 -7.46 -0.72
CA GLN A 138 -2.68 -6.44 -0.82
C GLN A 138 -2.37 -6.11 -2.27
N PHE A 139 -2.02 -4.85 -2.49
CA PHE A 139 -1.40 -4.33 -3.72
C PHE A 139 -0.32 -3.35 -3.33
N GLU A 140 0.68 -3.20 -4.20
CA GLU A 140 1.78 -2.29 -3.92
C GLU A 140 2.39 -1.68 -5.18
N HIS A 141 2.84 -0.43 -4.99
CA HIS A 141 3.83 0.16 -5.86
C HIS A 141 4.95 0.84 -5.06
N THR A 142 6.18 0.69 -5.57
CA THR A 142 7.25 1.68 -5.35
C THR A 142 6.95 2.97 -6.13
N ILE A 143 7.00 4.11 -5.45
CA ILE A 143 6.75 5.44 -6.02
C ILE A 143 7.85 6.43 -5.68
N ALA A 144 8.02 7.46 -6.52
CA ALA A 144 8.90 8.60 -6.29
C ALA A 144 8.10 9.90 -6.21
N VAL A 145 8.36 10.71 -5.19
CA VAL A 145 7.81 12.08 -5.12
C VAL A 145 8.61 12.96 -6.07
N THR A 146 7.93 13.61 -7.01
CA THR A 146 8.53 14.53 -7.98
C THR A 146 8.27 15.98 -7.58
N GLU A 147 8.83 16.95 -8.30
CA GLU A 147 8.57 18.39 -8.05
C GLU A 147 7.10 18.79 -8.28
N SER A 148 6.36 18.04 -9.09
CA SER A 148 4.97 18.33 -9.46
C SER A 148 3.96 17.33 -8.89
N GLY A 149 4.39 16.19 -8.36
CA GLY A 149 3.48 15.16 -7.88
C GLY A 149 4.17 13.86 -7.50
N VAL A 150 3.77 12.79 -8.18
CA VAL A 150 4.24 11.42 -7.92
C VAL A 150 4.46 10.68 -9.24
N GLU A 151 5.52 9.89 -9.29
CA GLU A 151 5.80 8.93 -10.35
C GLU A 151 5.71 7.51 -9.79
N ILE A 152 5.02 6.62 -10.50
CA ILE A 152 4.88 5.20 -10.11
C ILE A 152 5.97 4.41 -10.85
N LEU A 153 7.01 3.98 -10.13
CA LEU A 153 8.19 3.33 -10.73
C LEU A 153 7.93 1.88 -11.15
N THR A 154 6.87 1.29 -10.62
CA THR A 154 6.46 -0.11 -10.88
C THR A 154 5.13 -0.19 -11.61
N LEU A 155 4.75 0.88 -12.33
CA LEU A 155 3.51 0.93 -13.08
C LEU A 155 3.50 -0.14 -14.18
N ARG A 156 2.42 -0.92 -14.23
CA ARG A 156 2.25 -1.98 -15.23
C ARG A 156 1.56 -1.42 -16.48
N GLU A 157 1.86 -1.95 -17.66
CA GLU A 157 1.27 -1.49 -18.94
C GLU A 157 -0.26 -1.51 -18.96
N ALA A 158 -0.87 -2.48 -18.25
CA ALA A 158 -2.32 -2.63 -18.18
C ALA A 158 -3.01 -1.66 -17.20
N GLU A 159 -2.25 -0.84 -16.47
CA GLU A 159 -2.78 0.03 -15.44
C GLU A 159 -2.82 1.49 -15.89
N THR A 160 -3.98 2.11 -15.68
CA THR A 160 -4.15 3.54 -15.95
C THR A 160 -4.38 4.25 -14.63
N TYR A 161 -3.50 5.17 -14.25
CA TYR A 161 -3.71 6.09 -13.13
C TYR A 161 -4.04 7.48 -13.67
N SER A 162 -5.16 8.05 -13.24
CA SER A 162 -5.45 9.46 -13.50
C SER A 162 -4.67 10.31 -12.51
N LEU A 163 -3.35 10.43 -12.74
CA LEU A 163 -2.49 11.35 -12.01
C LEU A 163 -2.72 12.74 -12.62
N THR A 164 -3.68 13.49 -12.09
CA THR A 164 -3.86 14.89 -12.50
C THR A 164 -2.66 15.69 -12.00
N ALA A 165 -1.92 16.30 -12.92
CA ALA A 165 -0.94 17.35 -12.64
C ALA A 165 -1.64 18.63 -12.16
#